data_AF-A0A0N0D1E2-F1
#
_entry.id   AF-A0A0N0D1E2-F1
#
_cell.length_a   1.000
_cell.length_b   1.000
_cell.length_c   1.000
_cell.angle_alpha   90.00
_cell.angle_beta   90.00
_cell.angle_gamma   90.00
#
_symmetry.space_group_name_H-M   'P 1'
#
loop_
_entity.id
_entity.type
_entity.pdbx_description
1 polymer ?
#
loop_
_entity_poly.entity_id
_entity_poly.type
_entity_poly.pdbx_seq_one_letter_code
_entity_poly.pdbx_strand_id
1 'polypeptide(L)'
;KHHSPDFKTDFQEQIEKLTHEKSSLKGRLNNLVGKFAEYQLATDMRTRKKFPLSVYFSGVKDKKALNIIDVSMRIKFQRSDGKEMEIDIKAESDDKRLVLIEVKKWKQKVGVQVIRDFWEKIEVYTKLNKDKKILPAFLSVSGFSAHAKKMCKESHIGMAETIAYL
;
A
#
# COMPACT_ATOMS: atom_id res chain seq x y z
N LYS A 1 -6.43 -12.81 -61.11
CA LYS A 1 -6.13 -13.73 -59.99
C LYS A 1 -6.87 -13.22 -58.76
N HIS A 2 -7.94 -13.90 -58.33
CA HIS A 2 -8.63 -13.55 -57.09
C HIS A 2 -7.77 -14.03 -55.92
N HIS A 3 -7.21 -13.11 -55.14
CA HIS A 3 -6.72 -13.43 -53.81
C HIS A 3 -7.95 -13.62 -52.92
N SER A 4 -8.26 -14.86 -52.57
CA SER A 4 -9.26 -15.13 -51.52
C SER A 4 -8.67 -14.66 -50.19
N PRO A 5 -9.39 -13.85 -49.39
CA PRO A 5 -8.89 -13.40 -48.10
C PRO A 5 -8.66 -14.61 -47.19
N ASP A 6 -7.48 -14.67 -46.57
CA ASP A 6 -7.20 -15.66 -45.54
C ASP A 6 -7.68 -15.15 -44.19
N PHE A 7 -9.00 -15.20 -44.01
CA PHE A 7 -9.64 -14.74 -42.80
C PHE A 7 -9.06 -15.41 -41.55
N LYS A 8 -8.61 -16.67 -41.63
CA LYS A 8 -8.10 -17.38 -40.46
C LYS A 8 -6.80 -16.74 -39.97
N THR A 9 -5.88 -16.48 -40.89
CA THR A 9 -4.62 -15.79 -40.58
C THR A 9 -4.88 -14.36 -40.12
N ASP A 10 -5.74 -13.61 -40.82
CA ASP A 10 -6.09 -12.22 -40.47
C ASP A 10 -6.74 -12.11 -39.08
N PHE A 11 -7.62 -13.04 -38.72
CA PHE A 11 -8.22 -13.09 -37.38
C PHE A 11 -7.17 -13.42 -36.31
N GLN A 12 -6.25 -14.33 -36.60
CA GLN A 12 -5.24 -14.78 -35.65
C GLN A 12 -4.22 -13.66 -35.35
N GLU A 13 -3.81 -12.92 -36.37
CA GLU A 13 -2.98 -11.72 -36.23
C GLU A 13 -3.67 -10.63 -35.40
N GLN A 14 -4.98 -10.41 -35.61
CA GLN A 14 -5.74 -9.46 -34.79
C GLN A 14 -5.81 -9.88 -33.31
N ILE A 15 -6.02 -11.17 -33.03
CA ILE A 15 -6.04 -11.70 -31.66
C ILE A 15 -4.68 -11.51 -30.99
N GLU A 16 -3.59 -11.80 -31.69
CA GLU A 16 -2.24 -11.61 -31.16
C GLU A 16 -1.94 -10.14 -30.87
N LYS A 17 -2.29 -9.25 -31.80
CA LYS A 17 -2.15 -7.79 -31.62
C LYS A 17 -2.93 -7.32 -30.39
N LEU A 18 -4.20 -7.68 -30.27
CA LEU A 18 -5.04 -7.29 -29.14
C LEU A 18 -4.52 -7.87 -27.81
N THR A 19 -4.00 -9.09 -27.82
CA THR A 19 -3.41 -9.72 -26.63
C THR A 19 -2.15 -8.98 -26.19
N HIS A 20 -1.29 -8.61 -27.14
CA HIS A 20 -0.09 -7.82 -26.87
C HIS A 20 -0.45 -6.41 -26.34
N GLU A 21 -1.40 -5.72 -26.97
CA GLU A 21 -1.89 -4.42 -26.52
C GLU A 21 -2.47 -4.49 -25.10
N LYS A 22 -3.30 -5.50 -24.81
CA LYS A 22 -3.84 -5.74 -23.47
C LYS A 22 -2.73 -5.95 -22.43
N SER A 23 -1.70 -6.73 -22.77
CA SER A 23 -0.55 -6.95 -21.89
C SER A 23 0.23 -5.65 -21.62
N SER A 24 0.49 -4.88 -22.68
CA SER A 24 1.16 -3.57 -22.60
C SER A 24 0.37 -2.57 -21.74
N LEU A 25 -0.94 -2.45 -21.96
CA LEU A 25 -1.83 -1.59 -21.18
C LEU A 25 -1.86 -2.00 -19.72
N LYS A 26 -1.94 -3.30 -19.42
CA LYS A 26 -1.86 -3.81 -18.04
C LYS A 26 -0.51 -3.47 -17.40
N GLY A 27 0.58 -3.57 -18.15
CA GLY A 27 1.91 -3.15 -17.70
C GLY A 27 1.98 -1.66 -17.34
N ARG A 28 1.46 -0.80 -18.22
CA ARG A 28 1.39 0.67 -17.99
C ARG A 28 0.50 1.01 -16.80
N LEU A 29 -0.67 0.38 -16.68
CA LEU A 29 -1.58 0.55 -15.56
C LEU A 29 -0.91 0.13 -14.24
N ASN A 30 -0.24 -1.03 -14.19
CA ASN A 30 0.48 -1.47 -13.01
C ASN A 30 1.61 -0.49 -12.63
N ASN A 31 2.31 0.09 -13.60
CA ASN A 31 3.31 1.13 -13.35
C ASN A 31 2.69 2.39 -12.74
N LEU A 32 1.54 2.84 -13.27
CA LEU A 32 0.80 4.00 -12.76
C LEU A 32 0.24 3.73 -11.36
N VAL A 33 -0.45 2.62 -11.13
CA VAL A 33 -0.92 2.20 -9.80
C VAL A 33 0.26 2.13 -8.83
N GLY A 34 1.40 1.58 -9.27
CA GLY A 34 2.64 1.60 -8.51
C GLY A 34 3.09 3.02 -8.16
N LYS A 35 3.00 4.00 -9.04
CA LYS A 35 3.34 5.40 -8.72
C LYS A 35 2.31 6.07 -7.80
N PHE A 36 1.03 5.77 -7.99
CA PHE A 36 -0.09 6.45 -7.36
C PHE A 36 -0.61 5.80 -6.07
N ALA A 37 -0.14 4.61 -5.68
CA ALA A 37 -0.68 3.89 -4.51
C ALA A 37 -0.66 4.74 -3.21
N GLU A 38 0.46 5.41 -2.93
CA GLU A 38 0.58 6.29 -1.77
C GLU A 38 -0.43 7.47 -1.86
N TYR A 39 -0.51 8.11 -3.03
CA TYR A 39 -1.40 9.25 -3.26
C TYR A 39 -2.87 8.86 -3.20
N GLN A 40 -3.24 7.71 -3.77
CA GLN A 40 -4.60 7.20 -3.77
C GLN A 40 -5.05 6.90 -2.33
N LEU A 41 -4.23 6.17 -1.57
CA LEU A 41 -4.53 5.86 -0.17
C LEU A 41 -4.61 7.13 0.68
N ALA A 42 -3.67 8.07 0.51
CA ALA A 42 -3.73 9.36 1.21
C ALA A 42 -4.98 10.17 0.83
N THR A 43 -5.42 10.13 -0.43
CA THR A 43 -6.64 10.80 -0.89
C THR A 43 -7.89 10.16 -0.30
N ASP A 44 -7.96 8.83 -0.26
CA ASP A 44 -9.04 8.10 0.40
C ASP A 44 -9.12 8.46 1.90
N MET A 45 -7.98 8.59 2.59
CA MET A 45 -7.95 9.01 3.99
C MET A 45 -8.39 10.46 4.20
N ARG A 46 -8.04 11.38 3.30
CA ARG A 46 -8.44 12.80 3.39
C ARG A 46 -9.93 13.01 3.13
N THR A 47 -10.49 12.28 2.17
CA THR A 47 -11.85 12.52 1.67
C THR A 47 -12.92 11.84 2.52
N ARG A 48 -12.57 10.81 3.29
CA ARG A 48 -13.51 10.02 4.10
C ARG A 48 -13.53 10.51 5.55
N LYS A 49 -14.61 11.20 5.94
CA LYS A 49 -14.86 11.64 7.33
C LYS A 49 -14.89 10.50 8.37
N LYS A 50 -15.20 9.27 7.97
CA LYS A 50 -15.16 8.09 8.84
C LYS A 50 -14.39 7.01 8.10
N PHE A 51 -13.09 6.92 8.34
CA PHE A 51 -12.18 5.99 7.67
C PHE A 51 -12.06 4.67 8.46
N PRO A 52 -12.62 3.55 7.97
CA PRO A 52 -12.48 2.25 8.63
C PRO A 52 -11.16 1.58 8.21
N LEU A 53 -10.13 1.64 9.06
CA LEU A 53 -8.81 1.07 8.74
C LEU A 53 -8.88 -0.43 8.37
N SER A 54 -9.77 -1.18 9.04
CA SER A 54 -9.96 -2.61 8.82
C SER A 54 -10.57 -2.99 7.46
N VAL A 55 -11.17 -2.04 6.73
CA VAL A 55 -11.66 -2.28 5.36
C VAL A 55 -10.50 -2.39 4.37
N TYR A 56 -9.46 -1.58 4.57
CA TYR A 56 -8.28 -1.60 3.72
C TYR A 56 -7.25 -2.62 4.20
N PHE A 57 -7.06 -2.73 5.51
CA PHE A 57 -5.98 -3.49 6.11
C PHE A 57 -6.49 -4.64 6.96
N SER A 58 -6.14 -5.86 6.57
CA SER A 58 -6.39 -7.07 7.34
C SER A 58 -5.49 -7.14 8.58
N GLY A 59 -5.93 -7.80 9.65
CA GLY A 59 -5.12 -7.96 10.87
C GLY A 59 -5.12 -6.75 11.83
N VAL A 60 -5.82 -5.67 11.48
CA VAL A 60 -6.03 -4.53 12.38
C VAL A 60 -6.96 -4.94 13.53
N LYS A 61 -6.47 -4.81 14.78
CA LYS A 61 -7.29 -5.07 15.98
C LYS A 61 -8.34 -4.00 16.24
N ASP A 62 -8.00 -2.74 15.98
CA ASP A 62 -8.90 -1.59 16.16
C ASP A 62 -9.82 -1.41 14.95
N LYS A 63 -11.07 -1.87 15.08
CA LYS A 63 -12.07 -1.78 14.01
C LYS A 63 -12.88 -0.48 14.02
N LYS A 64 -12.65 0.42 14.99
CA LYS A 64 -13.42 1.66 15.10
C LYS A 64 -13.03 2.59 13.96
N ALA A 65 -14.03 3.10 13.23
CA ALA A 65 -13.81 4.11 12.21
C ALA A 65 -13.11 5.35 12.79
N LEU A 66 -12.16 5.88 12.02
CA LEU A 66 -11.33 7.03 12.39
C LEU A 66 -11.92 8.29 11.75
N ASN A 67 -12.10 9.35 12.52
CA ASN A 67 -12.40 10.66 11.94
C ASN A 67 -11.06 11.37 11.67
N ILE A 68 -10.59 11.26 10.42
CA ILE A 68 -9.28 11.75 10.00
C ILE A 68 -9.31 13.28 9.87
N ILE A 69 -8.37 13.95 10.53
CA ILE A 69 -8.26 15.41 10.58
C ILE A 69 -7.00 15.95 9.88
N ASP A 70 -5.93 15.14 9.79
CA ASP A 70 -4.71 15.47 9.07
C ASP A 70 -4.19 14.25 8.30
N VAL A 71 -3.67 14.48 7.09
CA VAL A 71 -2.98 13.46 6.30
C VAL A 71 -1.77 14.06 5.62
N SER A 72 -0.60 13.58 6.03
CA SER A 72 0.69 13.98 5.49
C SER A 72 1.37 12.80 4.80
N MET A 73 2.18 13.08 3.78
CA MET A 73 2.93 12.07 3.03
C MET A 73 4.42 12.30 3.19
N ARG A 74 5.23 11.24 3.09
CA ARG A 74 6.70 11.26 3.18
C ARG A 74 7.20 12.00 4.43
N ILE A 75 6.71 11.56 5.59
CA ILE A 75 7.06 12.15 6.87
C ILE A 75 8.45 11.70 7.27
N LYS A 76 9.35 12.67 7.38
CA LYS A 76 10.71 12.48 7.88
C LYS A 76 10.79 12.76 9.37
N PHE A 77 11.58 11.98 10.08
CA PHE A 77 11.90 12.15 11.50
C PHE A 77 13.26 11.54 11.80
N GLN A 78 13.85 11.88 12.94
CA GLN A 78 15.17 11.41 13.32
C GLN A 78 15.10 10.48 14.52
N ARG A 79 15.87 9.39 14.47
CA ARG A 79 16.18 8.56 15.63
C ARG A 79 17.16 9.32 16.55
N SER A 80 17.25 8.91 17.81
CA SER A 80 18.12 9.54 18.82
C SER A 80 19.61 9.61 18.45
N ASP A 81 20.07 8.78 17.52
CA ASP A 81 21.44 8.78 17.00
C ASP A 81 21.62 9.65 15.74
N GLY A 82 20.60 10.42 15.35
CA GLY A 82 20.64 11.30 14.18
C GLY A 82 20.28 10.62 12.85
N LYS A 83 20.00 9.31 12.83
CA LYS A 83 19.58 8.62 11.61
C LYS A 83 18.21 9.15 11.14
N GLU A 84 18.15 9.68 9.92
CA GLU A 84 16.90 10.05 9.27
C GLU A 84 16.07 8.81 8.93
N MET A 85 14.78 8.87 9.24
CA MET A 85 13.78 7.85 8.95
C MET A 85 12.60 8.51 8.23
N GLU A 86 11.94 7.75 7.35
CA GLU A 86 10.78 8.21 6.59
C GLU A 86 9.64 7.21 6.69
N ILE A 87 8.40 7.69 6.84
CA ILE A 87 7.16 6.93 6.69
C ILE A 87 6.34 7.53 5.55
N ASP A 88 5.82 6.67 4.66
CA ASP A 88 5.18 7.11 3.42
C ASP A 88 3.89 7.91 3.66
N ILE A 89 3.06 7.50 4.63
CA ILE A 89 1.82 8.19 4.99
C ILE A 89 1.63 8.24 6.50
N LYS A 90 1.27 9.41 7.02
CA LYS A 90 0.78 9.64 8.38
C LYS A 90 -0.63 10.20 8.29
N ALA A 91 -1.57 9.60 9.00
CA ALA A 91 -2.91 10.17 9.18
C ALA A 91 -3.26 10.29 10.65
N GLU A 92 -3.76 11.46 11.06
CA GLU A 92 -4.18 11.75 12.41
C GLU A 92 -5.70 11.78 12.50
N SER A 93 -6.22 11.22 13.58
CA SER A 93 -7.64 11.28 13.92
C SER A 93 -7.91 12.21 15.09
N ASP A 94 -9.14 12.70 15.17
CA ASP A 94 -9.63 13.56 16.25
C ASP A 94 -9.50 12.95 17.66
N ASP A 95 -9.50 11.61 17.78
CA ASP A 95 -9.36 10.90 19.04
C ASP A 95 -7.95 10.39 19.33
N LYS A 96 -6.94 11.14 18.86
CA LYS A 96 -5.51 10.94 19.17
C LYS A 96 -4.92 9.61 18.68
N ARG A 97 -5.53 8.99 17.66
CA ARG A 97 -4.93 7.84 16.96
C ARG A 97 -4.16 8.32 15.73
N LEU A 98 -2.97 7.77 15.53
CA LEU A 98 -2.11 8.03 14.38
C LEU A 98 -1.95 6.75 13.55
N VAL A 99 -2.39 6.78 12.30
CA VAL A 99 -2.13 5.71 11.35
C VAL A 99 -0.82 5.99 10.63
N LEU A 100 0.13 5.07 10.72
CA LEU A 100 1.42 5.15 10.04
C LEU A 100 1.51 4.04 9.00
N ILE A 101 1.74 4.40 7.73
CA ILE A 101 1.66 3.46 6.62
C ILE A 101 2.95 3.49 5.80
N GLU A 102 3.51 2.30 5.57
CA GLU A 102 4.55 2.07 4.56
C GLU A 102 3.95 1.37 3.34
N VAL A 103 4.40 1.76 2.16
CA VAL A 103 3.95 1.25 0.87
C VAL A 103 5.14 0.67 0.10
N LYS A 104 5.07 -0.61 -0.25
CA LYS A 104 6.04 -1.29 -1.12
C LYS A 104 5.40 -1.73 -2.43
N LYS A 105 5.99 -1.25 -3.53
CA LYS A 105 5.54 -1.44 -4.91
C LYS A 105 6.47 -2.38 -5.71
N TRP A 106 7.28 -3.17 -5.01
CA TRP A 106 8.23 -4.10 -5.62
C TRP A 106 7.50 -5.20 -6.37
N LYS A 107 8.14 -5.79 -7.39
CA LYS A 107 7.61 -6.95 -8.13
C LYS A 107 7.64 -8.26 -7.32
N GLN A 108 8.47 -8.32 -6.29
CA GLN A 108 8.64 -9.47 -5.43
C GLN A 108 7.92 -9.27 -4.09
N LYS A 109 7.50 -10.38 -3.49
CA LYS A 109 6.88 -10.38 -2.16
C LYS A 109 7.82 -9.76 -1.12
N VAL A 110 7.26 -9.02 -0.17
CA VAL A 110 8.06 -8.48 0.93
C VAL A 110 8.49 -9.58 1.91
N GLY A 111 9.76 -9.52 2.29
CA GLY A 111 10.40 -10.40 3.26
C GLY A 111 10.33 -9.85 4.69
N VAL A 112 10.75 -10.67 5.65
CA VAL A 112 10.74 -10.34 7.09
C VAL A 112 11.56 -9.09 7.40
N GLN A 113 12.73 -8.91 6.76
CA GLN A 113 13.60 -7.77 7.04
C GLN A 113 12.90 -6.43 6.76
N VAL A 114 12.15 -6.34 5.66
CA VAL A 114 11.39 -5.11 5.33
C VAL A 114 10.35 -4.77 6.39
N ILE A 115 9.72 -5.80 6.99
CA ILE A 115 8.75 -5.60 8.08
C ILE A 115 9.46 -5.21 9.38
N ARG A 116 10.65 -5.76 9.66
CA ARG A 116 11.49 -5.34 10.80
C ARG A 116 11.90 -3.88 10.70
N ASP A 117 12.38 -3.47 9.53
CA ASP A 117 12.79 -2.08 9.29
C ASP A 117 11.62 -1.11 9.49
N PHE A 118 10.42 -1.50 9.03
CA PHE A 118 9.21 -0.72 9.30
C PHE A 118 8.83 -0.71 10.77
N TRP A 119 8.89 -1.87 11.45
CA TRP A 119 8.58 -1.95 12.87
C TRP A 119 9.52 -1.08 13.72
N GLU A 120 10.80 -1.02 13.37
CA GLU A 120 11.77 -0.12 14.00
C GLU A 120 11.32 1.35 13.88
N LYS A 121 10.86 1.77 12.69
CA LYS A 121 10.30 3.13 12.49
C LYS A 121 9.11 3.38 13.41
N ILE A 122 8.22 2.41 13.56
CA ILE A 122 7.04 2.51 14.46
C ILE A 122 7.48 2.67 15.91
N GLU A 123 8.45 1.89 16.39
CA GLU A 123 8.97 1.99 17.75
C GLU A 123 9.62 3.34 18.03
N VAL A 124 10.42 3.85 17.09
CA VAL A 124 11.03 5.19 17.21
C VAL A 124 9.94 6.27 17.22
N TYR A 125 8.99 6.22 16.28
CA TYR A 125 7.94 7.23 16.18
C TYR A 125 7.02 7.24 17.41
N THR A 126 6.73 6.06 17.97
CA THR A 126 5.94 5.90 19.21
C THR A 126 6.64 6.56 20.39
N LYS A 127 7.97 6.42 20.51
CA LYS A 127 8.75 7.08 21.58
C LYS A 127 8.70 8.60 21.48
N LEU A 128 8.62 9.14 20.26
CA LEU A 128 8.50 10.57 19.99
C LEU A 128 7.07 11.12 20.23
N ASN A 129 6.04 10.26 20.20
CA ASN A 129 4.62 10.66 20.25
C ASN A 129 3.85 9.86 21.32
N LYS A 130 4.28 9.98 22.59
CA LYS A 130 3.80 9.14 23.70
C LYS A 130 2.31 9.32 24.04
N ASP A 131 1.71 10.44 23.67
CA ASP A 131 0.31 10.77 23.93
C ASP A 131 -0.65 10.22 22.86
N LYS A 132 -0.12 9.61 21.80
CA LYS A 132 -0.87 9.11 20.65
C LYS A 132 -0.87 7.59 20.61
N LYS A 133 -2.00 7.01 20.21
CA LYS A 133 -2.07 5.57 19.92
C LYS A 133 -1.71 5.33 18.44
N ILE A 134 -0.58 4.69 18.20
CA ILE A 134 -0.11 4.36 16.84
C ILE A 134 -0.84 3.12 16.32
N LEU A 135 -1.32 3.21 15.08
CA LEU A 135 -1.94 2.12 14.31
C LEU A 135 -1.06 1.86 13.07
N PRO A 136 -0.12 0.91 13.15
CA PRO A 136 0.78 0.61 12.04
C PRO A 136 0.07 -0.17 10.95
N ALA A 137 0.29 0.22 9.69
CA ALA A 137 -0.24 -0.46 8.52
C ALA A 137 0.81 -0.57 7.42
N PHE A 138 0.68 -1.57 6.57
CA PHE A 138 1.65 -1.88 5.53
C PHE A 138 0.93 -2.34 4.26
N LEU A 139 1.23 -1.69 3.14
CA LEU A 139 0.72 -2.03 1.82
C LEU A 139 1.84 -2.65 0.98
N SER A 140 1.64 -3.86 0.47
CA SER A 140 2.57 -4.49 -0.48
C SER A 140 1.83 -4.99 -1.72
N VAL A 141 2.03 -4.33 -2.87
CA VAL A 141 1.27 -4.61 -4.11
C VAL A 141 1.60 -5.99 -4.70
N SER A 142 2.80 -6.53 -4.45
CA SER A 142 3.15 -7.91 -4.83
C SER A 142 3.00 -8.93 -3.69
N GLY A 143 2.42 -8.50 -2.58
CA GLY A 143 2.08 -9.34 -1.44
C GLY A 143 3.25 -9.64 -0.50
N PHE A 144 2.98 -10.50 0.47
CA PHE A 144 3.90 -10.82 1.57
C PHE A 144 4.35 -12.28 1.51
N SER A 145 5.61 -12.54 1.86
CA SER A 145 6.07 -13.89 2.21
C SER A 145 5.31 -14.42 3.44
N ALA A 146 5.23 -15.75 3.61
CA ALA A 146 4.52 -16.35 4.74
C ALA A 146 5.08 -15.89 6.11
N HIS A 147 6.41 -15.79 6.21
CA HIS A 147 7.10 -15.33 7.41
C HIS A 147 6.84 -13.83 7.68
N ALA A 148 6.79 -12.99 6.63
CA ALA A 148 6.40 -11.59 6.79
C ALA A 148 4.94 -11.46 7.26
N LYS A 149 4.00 -12.26 6.73
CA LYS A 149 2.61 -12.27 7.22
C LYS A 149 2.52 -12.66 8.68
N LYS A 150 3.30 -13.68 9.11
CA LYS A 150 3.37 -14.10 10.52
C LYS A 150 3.85 -12.95 11.40
N MET A 151 4.96 -12.31 11.02
CA MET A 151 5.50 -11.17 11.75
C MET A 151 4.51 -10.01 11.85
N CYS A 152 3.86 -9.62 10.75
CA CYS A 152 2.84 -8.56 10.80
C CYS A 152 1.72 -8.87 11.79
N LYS A 153 1.26 -10.13 11.87
CA LYS A 153 0.22 -10.53 12.84
C LYS A 153 0.70 -10.42 14.29
N GLU A 154 1.92 -10.89 14.56
CA GLU A 154 2.56 -10.83 15.88
C GLU A 154 2.77 -9.38 16.35
N SER A 155 3.19 -8.50 15.45
CA SER A 155 3.39 -7.07 15.71
C SER A 155 2.11 -6.23 15.55
N HIS A 156 0.96 -6.85 15.26
CA HIS A 156 -0.33 -6.16 15.04
C HIS A 156 -0.31 -5.08 13.95
N ILE A 157 0.46 -5.32 12.89
CA ILE A 157 0.54 -4.48 11.69
C ILE A 157 -0.62 -4.83 10.76
N GLY A 158 -1.42 -3.83 10.37
CA GLY A 158 -2.44 -3.99 9.34
C GLY A 158 -1.82 -4.27 7.98
N MET A 159 -2.31 -5.26 7.23
CA MET A 159 -1.75 -5.67 5.94
C MET A 159 -2.75 -5.48 4.80
N ALA A 160 -2.28 -4.88 3.71
CA ALA A 160 -3.02 -4.78 2.45
C ALA A 160 -2.14 -5.23 1.28
N GLU A 161 -2.73 -5.91 0.30
CA GLU A 161 -2.07 -6.24 -0.98
C GLU A 161 -2.65 -5.44 -2.17
N THR A 162 -3.72 -4.69 -1.92
CA THR A 162 -4.42 -3.84 -2.89
C THR A 162 -4.99 -2.61 -2.19
N ILE A 163 -5.22 -1.54 -2.94
CA ILE A 163 -6.01 -0.39 -2.48
C ILE A 163 -7.41 -0.58 -3.05
N ALA A 164 -8.25 -1.29 -2.29
CA ALA A 164 -9.65 -1.46 -2.60
C ALA A 164 -10.46 -1.14 -1.34
N TYR A 165 -11.43 -0.24 -1.49
CA TYR A 165 -12.50 -0.11 -0.51
C TYR A 165 -13.50 -1.22 -0.79
N LEU A 166 -13.42 -2.31 -0.02
CA LEU A 166 -14.36 -3.43 -0.09
C LEU A 166 -15.61 -3.17 0.74
#